data_AF-A0A6F9BJ75-F1
#
_entry.id   AF-A0A6F9BJ75-F1
#
_cell.length_a   1.000
_cell.length_b   1.000
_cell.length_c   1.000
_cell.angle_alpha   90.00
_cell.angle_beta   90.00
_cell.angle_gamma   90.00
#
_symmetry.space_group_name_H-M   'P 1'
#
loop_
_entity.id
_entity.type
_entity.pdbx_description
1 polymer ?
#
loop_
_entity_poly.entity_id
_entity_poly.type
_entity_poly.pdbx_seq_one_letter_code
_entity_poly.pdbx_strand_id
1 'polypeptide(L)'
;ILTDEEVQRKKDLIQKRKEEEAAREALRPRLNDEQSQVIASLVEAHHKTYDDSYSDFSCFRPPVREGPVTRSASRAASLHSLSDASSDSFNHSPESVDTKLMKFSSLLMMYQDSAGSPDSSEDDGSKLSMLPHLADLVSYSIQKDQIALLKSSAIEIIMLRSNQSFNLEDMSWSCGGGPDFKYCINDPLVKFQVGLKKLNLHEEEHVLLMAICLLSPDRPGVQDHAKIEVLQDSLSEVLQAYIRVNHPGGRLLYARMIQKLADLRSLNEEHSKQYRSLSFQPEHSMQLTPLVLEVFGSEVS
;
A
#
# COMPACT_ATOMS: atom_id res chain seq x y z
N ILE A 1 -15.27 62.19 -13.03
CA ILE A 1 -16.20 61.29 -12.29
C ILE A 1 -16.67 60.26 -13.31
N LEU A 2 -16.71 58.97 -12.98
CA LEU A 2 -17.27 57.95 -13.88
C LEU A 2 -18.80 58.11 -13.94
N THR A 3 -19.39 57.91 -15.11
CA THR A 3 -20.86 57.85 -15.25
C THR A 3 -21.40 56.56 -14.63
N ASP A 4 -22.66 56.57 -14.19
CA ASP A 4 -23.29 55.40 -13.56
C ASP A 4 -23.33 54.18 -14.51
N GLU A 5 -23.43 54.40 -15.82
CA GLU A 5 -23.31 53.35 -16.84
C GLU A 5 -21.92 52.69 -16.89
N GLU A 6 -20.85 53.46 -16.71
CA GLU A 6 -19.48 52.94 -16.68
C GLU A 6 -19.19 52.21 -15.35
N VAL A 7 -19.79 52.68 -14.26
CA VAL A 7 -19.77 51.98 -12.97
C VAL A 7 -20.53 50.66 -13.07
N GLN A 8 -21.70 50.63 -13.71
CA GLN A 8 -22.47 49.40 -13.89
C GLN A 8 -21.77 48.41 -14.81
N ARG A 9 -21.31 48.84 -16.00
CA ARG A 9 -20.52 47.98 -16.92
C ARG A 9 -19.28 47.38 -16.24
N LYS A 10 -18.63 48.09 -15.31
CA LYS A 10 -17.52 47.54 -14.52
C LYS A 10 -17.97 46.49 -13.50
N LYS A 11 -19.11 46.66 -12.83
CA LYS A 11 -19.69 45.62 -11.94
C LYS A 11 -20.01 44.35 -12.75
N ASP A 12 -20.66 44.50 -13.90
CA ASP A 12 -21.09 43.38 -14.74
C ASP A 12 -19.87 42.57 -15.25
N LEU A 13 -18.79 43.26 -15.66
CA LEU A 13 -17.53 42.62 -16.04
C LEU A 13 -16.82 41.90 -14.88
N ILE A 14 -16.90 42.42 -13.66
CA ILE A 14 -16.34 41.78 -12.46
C ILE A 14 -17.16 40.53 -12.09
N GLN A 15 -18.49 40.65 -12.09
CA GLN A 15 -19.40 39.54 -11.80
C GLN A 15 -19.22 38.41 -12.81
N LYS A 16 -19.19 38.72 -14.11
CA LYS A 16 -18.94 37.73 -15.16
C LYS A 16 -17.60 37.00 -15.00
N ARG A 17 -16.50 37.71 -14.68
CA ARG A 17 -15.21 37.05 -14.40
C ARG A 17 -15.29 36.12 -13.19
N LYS A 18 -15.99 36.54 -12.13
CA LYS A 18 -16.18 35.73 -10.92
C LYS A 18 -17.00 34.46 -11.21
N GLU A 19 -17.98 34.54 -12.10
CA GLU A 19 -18.77 33.40 -12.57
C GLU A 19 -17.93 32.46 -13.46
N GLU A 20 -17.14 33.00 -14.39
CA GLU A 20 -16.21 32.22 -15.23
C GLU A 20 -15.13 31.52 -14.39
N GLU A 21 -14.59 32.19 -13.35
CA GLU A 21 -13.62 31.63 -12.41
C GLU A 21 -14.24 30.56 -11.51
N ALA A 22 -15.43 30.81 -10.94
CA ALA A 22 -16.16 29.84 -10.14
C ALA A 22 -16.57 28.59 -10.94
N ALA A 23 -17.00 28.76 -12.20
CA ALA A 23 -17.30 27.63 -13.09
C ALA A 23 -16.03 26.81 -13.42
N ARG A 24 -14.89 27.48 -13.64
CA ARG A 24 -13.60 26.83 -13.86
C ARG A 24 -13.08 26.10 -12.61
N GLU A 25 -13.36 26.63 -11.42
CA GLU A 25 -13.02 25.98 -10.15
C GLU A 25 -13.95 24.81 -9.82
N ALA A 26 -15.24 24.90 -10.17
CA ALA A 26 -16.18 23.78 -10.06
C ALA A 26 -15.83 22.62 -10.99
N LEU A 27 -15.16 22.88 -12.12
CA LEU A 27 -14.60 21.86 -13.01
C LEU A 27 -13.22 21.31 -12.59
N ARG A 28 -12.60 21.78 -11.50
CA ARG A 28 -11.35 21.18 -11.01
C ARG A 28 -11.63 19.75 -10.52
N PRO A 29 -10.81 18.76 -10.89
CA PRO A 29 -10.82 17.45 -10.23
C PRO A 29 -10.70 17.63 -8.71
N ARG A 30 -11.50 16.87 -7.96
CA ARG A 30 -11.44 16.76 -6.50
C ARG A 30 -11.64 15.30 -6.13
N LEU A 31 -11.12 14.89 -4.98
CA LEU A 31 -11.49 13.63 -4.35
C LEU A 31 -12.93 13.74 -3.83
N ASN A 32 -13.64 12.62 -3.77
CA ASN A 32 -14.88 12.53 -3.00
C ASN A 32 -14.59 12.22 -1.52
N ASP A 33 -15.61 12.32 -0.67
CA ASP A 33 -15.45 12.14 0.79
C ASP A 33 -14.97 10.72 1.15
N GLU A 34 -15.41 9.71 0.39
CA GLU A 34 -15.05 8.30 0.59
C GLU A 34 -13.57 8.04 0.27
N GLN A 35 -13.09 8.48 -0.90
CA GLN A 35 -11.69 8.43 -1.30
C GLN A 35 -10.81 9.15 -0.26
N SER A 36 -11.25 10.31 0.20
CA SER A 36 -10.54 11.10 1.22
C SER A 36 -10.46 10.35 2.57
N GLN A 37 -11.54 9.69 2.98
CA GLN A 37 -11.59 8.87 4.20
C GLN A 37 -10.72 7.61 4.09
N VAL A 38 -10.73 6.92 2.94
CA VAL A 38 -9.84 5.77 2.66
C VAL A 38 -8.37 6.18 2.79
N ILE A 39 -7.98 7.29 2.15
CA ILE A 39 -6.62 7.83 2.23
C ILE A 39 -6.23 8.16 3.67
N ALA A 40 -7.06 8.93 4.39
CA ALA A 40 -6.80 9.31 5.77
C ALA A 40 -6.61 8.09 6.68
N SER A 41 -7.40 7.03 6.46
CA SER A 41 -7.34 5.79 7.24
C SER A 41 -6.07 4.98 6.96
N LEU A 42 -5.57 4.99 5.72
CA LEU A 42 -4.30 4.35 5.34
C LEU A 42 -3.07 5.12 5.86
N VAL A 43 -3.11 6.46 5.82
CA VAL A 43 -2.07 7.32 6.40
C VAL A 43 -1.99 7.12 7.92
N GLU A 44 -3.13 7.15 8.62
CA GLU A 44 -3.19 6.91 10.06
C GLU A 44 -2.68 5.50 10.44
N ALA A 45 -3.00 4.47 9.64
CA ALA A 45 -2.49 3.12 9.83
C ALA A 45 -0.96 3.01 9.59
N HIS A 46 -0.41 3.80 8.67
CA HIS A 46 1.04 3.89 8.46
C HIS A 46 1.73 4.58 9.63
N HIS A 47 1.27 5.76 10.07
CA HIS A 47 1.81 6.47 11.24
C HIS A 47 1.76 5.65 12.54
N LYS A 48 0.73 4.81 12.72
CA LYS A 48 0.62 3.90 13.87
C LYS A 48 1.56 2.68 13.80
N THR A 49 2.16 2.40 12.64
CA THR A 49 2.98 1.19 12.42
C THR A 49 4.36 1.47 11.84
N TYR A 50 4.75 2.74 11.70
CA TYR A 50 6.06 3.18 11.23
C TYR A 50 6.64 4.18 12.23
N ASP A 51 7.82 3.88 12.76
CA ASP A 51 8.57 4.77 13.65
C ASP A 51 9.70 5.46 12.85
N ASP A 52 9.53 6.74 12.54
CA ASP A 52 10.57 7.58 11.91
C ASP A 52 11.81 7.79 12.80
N SER A 53 11.70 7.60 14.12
CA SER A 53 12.81 7.82 15.05
C SER A 53 13.76 6.61 15.15
N TYR A 54 13.28 5.42 14.78
CA TYR A 54 13.96 4.14 14.94
C TYR A 54 14.38 3.83 16.39
N SER A 55 13.59 4.23 17.40
CA SER A 55 13.91 4.03 18.82
C SER A 55 14.17 2.56 19.16
N ASP A 56 13.33 1.69 18.62
CA ASP A 56 13.29 0.27 18.97
C ASP A 56 14.40 -0.54 18.29
N PHE A 57 15.14 0.05 17.34
CA PHE A 57 16.31 -0.60 16.74
C PHE A 57 17.44 -0.81 17.75
N SER A 58 17.45 -0.06 18.85
CA SER A 58 18.33 -0.27 20.01
C SER A 58 18.10 -1.62 20.72
N CYS A 59 16.94 -2.25 20.53
CA CYS A 59 16.59 -3.56 21.09
C CYS A 59 17.05 -4.75 20.23
N PHE A 60 17.55 -4.51 19.01
CA PHE A 60 18.01 -5.58 18.12
C PHE A 60 19.47 -5.99 18.36
N ARG A 61 19.84 -7.18 17.87
CA ARG A 61 21.23 -7.66 17.87
C ARG A 61 22.09 -6.68 17.02
N PRO A 62 23.18 -6.10 17.56
CA PRO A 62 23.97 -5.11 16.83
C PRO A 62 24.51 -5.62 15.49
N PRO A 63 24.56 -4.77 14.45
CA PRO A 63 25.06 -5.15 13.14
C PRO A 63 26.58 -5.40 13.17
N VAL A 64 26.98 -6.66 13.01
CA VAL A 64 28.39 -7.04 12.91
C VAL A 64 28.91 -6.69 11.51
N ARG A 65 29.95 -5.87 11.44
CA ARG A 65 30.65 -5.51 10.21
C ARG A 65 32.08 -6.05 10.25
N GLU A 66 32.48 -6.82 9.25
CA GLU A 66 33.88 -7.19 9.08
C GLU A 66 34.67 -6.03 8.44
N GLY A 67 35.60 -5.47 9.21
CA GLY A 67 36.59 -4.50 8.74
C GLY A 67 36.42 -3.06 9.29
N PRO A 68 37.45 -2.21 9.16
CA PRO A 68 37.43 -0.86 9.71
C PRO A 68 36.46 0.05 8.95
N VAL A 69 35.64 0.80 9.68
CA VAL A 69 34.69 1.79 9.12
C VAL A 69 35.45 3.00 8.56
N THR A 70 35.99 2.87 7.35
CA THR A 70 36.58 3.98 6.61
C THR A 70 35.48 4.81 5.93
N ARG A 71 35.60 6.15 5.98
CA ARG A 71 34.58 7.12 5.50
C ARG A 71 34.44 7.19 3.96
N SER A 72 34.81 6.15 3.22
CA SER A 72 35.11 6.21 1.79
C SER A 72 34.14 5.44 0.87
N ALA A 73 33.12 4.79 1.42
CA ALA A 73 32.21 3.92 0.66
C ALA A 73 31.35 4.64 -0.41
N SER A 74 31.12 5.94 -0.26
CA SER A 74 30.16 6.75 -1.03
C SER A 74 30.54 7.05 -2.50
N ARG A 75 31.20 6.13 -3.23
CA ARG A 75 31.71 6.40 -4.60
C ARG A 75 31.61 5.26 -5.63
N ALA A 76 30.99 4.12 -5.32
CA ALA A 76 31.02 2.93 -6.19
C ALA A 76 29.65 2.50 -6.75
N ALA A 77 29.06 3.29 -7.67
CA ALA A 77 27.92 2.87 -8.50
C ALA A 77 27.75 3.72 -9.78
N SER A 78 28.76 3.74 -10.66
CA SER A 78 28.63 4.42 -11.96
C SER A 78 27.69 3.67 -12.92
N LEU A 79 26.88 4.47 -13.61
CA LEU A 79 26.06 4.18 -14.79
C LEU A 79 26.47 2.95 -15.63
N HIS A 80 25.50 2.11 -16.02
CA HIS A 80 25.42 1.57 -17.39
C HIS A 80 23.96 1.27 -17.76
N SER A 81 23.58 1.62 -18.98
CA SER A 81 22.21 1.53 -19.52
C SER A 81 21.83 0.14 -20.03
N LEU A 82 20.53 -0.19 -20.00
CA LEU A 82 19.83 -0.98 -21.02
C LEU A 82 18.39 -0.44 -21.18
N SER A 83 17.72 -0.74 -22.29
CA SER A 83 16.56 -0.01 -22.81
C SER A 83 15.50 -0.89 -23.51
N ASP A 84 14.24 -0.44 -23.43
CA ASP A 84 13.11 -0.58 -24.38
C ASP A 84 12.65 -1.94 -24.94
N ALA A 85 11.41 -2.34 -24.58
CA ALA A 85 10.34 -3.01 -25.36
C ALA A 85 9.16 -3.35 -24.39
N SER A 86 7.85 -3.06 -24.55
CA SER A 86 6.97 -2.66 -25.68
C SER A 86 6.74 -3.77 -26.72
N SER A 87 5.54 -4.26 -27.08
CA SER A 87 4.10 -3.95 -26.79
C SER A 87 3.27 -5.26 -26.96
N ASP A 88 1.93 -5.40 -26.90
CA ASP A 88 0.73 -4.54 -26.88
C ASP A 88 -0.45 -5.33 -26.20
N SER A 89 -1.51 -4.74 -25.59
CA SER A 89 -2.86 -4.41 -26.13
C SER A 89 -3.66 -5.58 -26.80
N PHE A 90 -5.01 -5.72 -26.74
CA PHE A 90 -6.14 -4.78 -26.57
C PHE A 90 -7.43 -5.43 -25.95
N ASN A 91 -8.31 -4.58 -25.38
CA ASN A 91 -9.80 -4.56 -25.38
C ASN A 91 -10.62 -5.88 -25.13
N HIS A 92 -11.67 -5.88 -24.29
CA HIS A 92 -12.93 -5.14 -24.56
C HIS A 92 -13.79 -4.81 -23.31
N SER A 93 -14.84 -4.01 -23.54
CA SER A 93 -15.84 -3.46 -22.59
C SER A 93 -17.23 -3.45 -23.31
N PRO A 94 -18.38 -3.04 -22.72
CA PRO A 94 -18.71 -2.54 -21.36
C PRO A 94 -20.02 -3.15 -20.75
N GLU A 95 -20.68 -2.41 -19.83
CA GLU A 95 -22.06 -2.54 -19.28
C GLU A 95 -22.25 -3.40 -17.99
N SER A 96 -23.03 -2.98 -16.97
CA SER A 96 -23.61 -1.65 -16.63
C SER A 96 -24.02 -1.59 -15.13
N VAL A 97 -24.03 -0.38 -14.54
CA VAL A 97 -24.65 0.02 -13.24
C VAL A 97 -26.06 -0.56 -13.02
N ASP A 98 -26.59 -0.75 -11.80
CA ASP A 98 -26.34 -0.14 -10.46
C ASP A 98 -26.65 -1.20 -9.35
N THR A 99 -26.16 -1.16 -8.11
CA THR A 99 -26.62 -0.20 -7.07
C THR A 99 -25.77 -0.27 -5.78
N LYS A 100 -25.07 0.83 -5.47
CA LYS A 100 -24.68 1.34 -4.13
C LYS A 100 -24.12 0.36 -3.07
N LEU A 101 -22.81 0.50 -2.87
CA LEU A 101 -22.12 0.28 -1.60
C LEU A 101 -22.89 0.88 -0.40
N MET A 102 -23.20 0.03 0.57
CA MET A 102 -23.56 0.36 1.95
C MET A 102 -23.03 -0.77 2.83
N LYS A 103 -22.57 -0.44 4.06
CA LYS A 103 -22.09 -1.39 5.11
C LYS A 103 -20.65 -1.95 4.99
N PHE A 104 -19.66 -1.18 4.58
CA PHE A 104 -18.26 -1.55 4.92
C PHE A 104 -17.91 -1.28 6.40
N SER A 105 -18.69 -0.45 7.09
CA SER A 105 -18.44 -0.03 8.49
C SER A 105 -19.41 -0.63 9.53
N SER A 106 -20.19 -1.67 9.18
CA SER A 106 -21.21 -2.24 10.08
C SER A 106 -20.91 -3.68 10.56
N LEU A 107 -19.78 -4.27 10.14
CA LEU A 107 -19.48 -5.69 10.37
C LEU A 107 -18.62 -5.99 11.63
N LEU A 108 -18.24 -4.96 12.40
CA LEU A 108 -17.25 -5.10 13.49
C LEU A 108 -17.75 -4.68 14.90
N MET A 109 -19.07 -4.53 15.11
CA MET A 109 -19.66 -4.10 16.40
C MET A 109 -20.83 -4.97 16.89
N MET A 110 -20.89 -6.24 16.49
CA MET A 110 -21.99 -7.17 16.83
C MET A 110 -21.49 -8.53 17.35
N TYR A 111 -20.35 -8.59 18.07
CA TYR A 111 -19.97 -9.75 18.90
C TYR A 111 -19.09 -9.37 20.10
N GLN A 112 -19.65 -8.68 21.09
CA GLN A 112 -19.26 -8.92 22.50
C GLN A 112 -20.41 -8.60 23.47
N ASP A 113 -20.44 -9.37 24.54
CA ASP A 113 -21.64 -9.72 25.33
C ASP A 113 -22.05 -8.67 26.37
N SER A 114 -23.33 -8.67 26.75
CA SER A 114 -23.83 -8.22 28.06
C SER A 114 -25.25 -8.73 28.31
N ALA A 115 -25.36 -9.73 29.18
CA ALA A 115 -26.59 -10.48 29.43
C ALA A 115 -27.76 -9.64 29.99
N GLY A 116 -28.98 -9.98 29.55
CA GLY A 116 -30.23 -9.45 30.08
C GLY A 116 -31.41 -10.41 29.86
N SER A 117 -31.81 -11.13 30.90
CA SER A 117 -33.12 -11.81 30.98
C SER A 117 -34.24 -10.78 31.29
N PRO A 118 -35.55 -11.04 31.07
CA PRO A 118 -36.16 -12.37 31.01
C PRO A 118 -37.35 -12.63 30.04
N ASP A 119 -37.69 -13.92 29.96
CA ASP A 119 -39.04 -14.53 29.82
C ASP A 119 -39.81 -14.53 28.47
N SER A 120 -40.69 -15.53 28.38
CA SER A 120 -41.90 -15.69 27.54
C SER A 120 -41.81 -16.24 26.10
N SER A 121 -42.64 -17.27 25.89
CA SER A 121 -43.27 -17.77 24.64
C SER A 121 -42.44 -18.43 23.52
N GLU A 122 -43.03 -19.53 23.06
CA GLU A 122 -42.66 -20.41 21.94
C GLU A 122 -42.88 -19.74 20.57
N ASP A 123 -42.05 -20.07 19.56
CA ASP A 123 -42.47 -20.12 18.14
C ASP A 123 -41.56 -21.09 17.32
N ASP A 124 -42.02 -21.50 16.13
CA ASP A 124 -41.33 -22.41 15.20
C ASP A 124 -40.11 -21.76 14.52
N GLY A 125 -39.08 -22.56 14.19
CA GLY A 125 -37.79 -22.03 13.74
C GLY A 125 -36.77 -23.03 13.19
N SER A 126 -37.18 -24.23 12.75
CA SER A 126 -36.26 -25.31 12.31
C SER A 126 -35.45 -25.05 11.01
N LYS A 127 -35.27 -23.79 10.59
CA LYS A 127 -34.72 -23.38 9.28
C LYS A 127 -33.32 -22.77 9.29
N LEU A 128 -32.73 -22.43 10.44
CA LEU A 128 -31.49 -21.64 10.51
C LEU A 128 -30.30 -22.34 11.19
N SER A 129 -30.36 -23.66 11.40
CA SER A 129 -29.29 -24.44 12.08
C SER A 129 -27.91 -24.34 11.43
N MET A 130 -27.85 -24.03 10.13
CA MET A 130 -26.59 -23.86 9.38
C MET A 130 -26.00 -22.43 9.48
N LEU A 131 -26.73 -21.42 9.97
CA LEU A 131 -26.20 -20.05 10.02
C LEU A 131 -24.93 -19.89 10.86
N PRO A 132 -24.80 -20.49 12.06
CA PRO A 132 -23.54 -20.44 12.82
C PRO A 132 -22.38 -21.03 12.02
N HIS A 133 -22.55 -22.23 11.45
CA HIS A 133 -21.51 -22.89 10.67
C HIS A 133 -21.14 -22.16 9.38
N LEU A 134 -22.08 -21.44 8.75
CA LEU A 134 -21.80 -20.57 7.61
C LEU A 134 -21.04 -19.30 8.04
N ALA A 135 -21.34 -18.73 9.21
CA ALA A 135 -20.59 -17.61 9.78
C ALA A 135 -19.16 -18.05 10.17
N ASP A 136 -19.02 -19.22 10.81
CA ASP A 136 -17.73 -19.85 11.15
C ASP A 136 -16.88 -20.07 9.88
N LEU A 137 -17.48 -20.65 8.83
CA LEU A 137 -16.81 -20.92 7.56
C LEU A 137 -16.37 -19.63 6.83
N VAL A 138 -17.24 -18.62 6.79
CA VAL A 138 -16.90 -17.30 6.20
C VAL A 138 -15.80 -16.61 7.01
N SER A 139 -15.86 -16.67 8.34
CA SER A 139 -14.81 -16.15 9.24
C SER A 139 -13.47 -16.85 9.01
N TYR A 140 -13.49 -18.19 8.90
CA TYR A 140 -12.30 -19.00 8.63
C TYR A 140 -11.67 -18.71 7.26
N SER A 141 -12.49 -18.56 6.20
CA SER A 141 -11.99 -18.16 4.88
C SER A 141 -11.39 -16.74 4.90
N ILE A 142 -12.02 -15.79 5.61
CA ILE A 142 -11.46 -14.44 5.80
C ILE A 142 -10.12 -14.49 6.53
N GLN A 143 -9.99 -15.33 7.57
CA GLN A 143 -8.73 -15.52 8.29
C GLN A 143 -7.63 -16.17 7.40
N LYS A 144 -8.00 -17.17 6.60
CA LYS A 144 -7.10 -17.78 5.60
C LYS A 144 -6.59 -16.75 4.60
N ASP A 145 -7.47 -15.93 4.05
CA ASP A 145 -7.12 -14.89 3.07
C ASP A 145 -6.20 -13.82 3.69
N GLN A 146 -6.47 -13.38 4.91
CA GLN A 146 -5.58 -12.47 5.64
C GLN A 146 -4.16 -13.06 5.79
N ILE A 147 -4.05 -14.33 6.20
CA ILE A 147 -2.75 -15.02 6.34
C ILE A 147 -2.06 -15.18 4.99
N ALA A 148 -2.78 -15.57 3.94
CA ALA A 148 -2.26 -15.76 2.58
C ALA A 148 -1.70 -14.45 1.99
N LEU A 149 -2.46 -13.35 2.11
CA LEU A 149 -2.04 -12.02 1.66
C LEU A 149 -0.83 -11.52 2.45
N LEU A 150 -0.83 -11.66 3.78
CA LEU A 150 0.29 -11.26 4.64
C LEU A 150 1.57 -12.06 4.32
N LYS A 151 1.53 -13.40 4.36
CA LYS A 151 2.70 -14.24 4.05
C LYS A 151 3.27 -13.96 2.67
N SER A 152 2.41 -13.81 1.67
CA SER A 152 2.83 -13.63 0.28
C SER A 152 3.32 -12.23 -0.07
N SER A 153 2.97 -11.20 0.71
CA SER A 153 3.36 -9.79 0.44
C SER A 153 4.32 -9.19 1.46
N ALA A 154 4.55 -9.80 2.62
CA ALA A 154 5.30 -9.21 3.73
C ALA A 154 6.67 -8.62 3.31
N ILE A 155 7.45 -9.35 2.51
CA ILE A 155 8.74 -8.85 2.01
C ILE A 155 8.58 -7.67 1.04
N GLU A 156 7.55 -7.67 0.19
CA GLU A 156 7.27 -6.58 -0.75
C GLU A 156 6.84 -5.31 -0.01
N ILE A 157 6.03 -5.45 1.04
CA ILE A 157 5.67 -4.35 1.94
C ILE A 157 6.89 -3.82 2.71
N ILE A 158 7.77 -4.69 3.21
CA ILE A 158 9.04 -4.28 3.83
C ILE A 158 9.92 -3.52 2.82
N MET A 159 10.04 -4.00 1.58
CA MET A 159 10.80 -3.34 0.53
C MET A 159 10.23 -1.96 0.17
N LEU A 160 8.91 -1.83 0.01
CA LEU A 160 8.23 -0.54 -0.19
C LEU A 160 8.49 0.41 0.98
N ARG A 161 8.09 0.00 2.19
CA ARG A 161 8.19 0.75 3.46
C ARG A 161 9.61 1.24 3.75
N SER A 162 10.62 0.45 3.41
CA SER A 162 12.03 0.83 3.59
C SER A 162 12.46 2.02 2.72
N ASN A 163 11.71 2.37 1.66
CA ASN A 163 12.05 3.50 0.79
C ASN A 163 12.00 4.85 1.53
N GLN A 164 11.18 4.97 2.57
CA GLN A 164 11.05 6.20 3.37
C GLN A 164 12.40 6.63 3.97
N SER A 165 13.19 5.70 4.52
CA SER A 165 14.56 5.95 5.04
C SER A 165 15.71 5.68 4.06
N PHE A 166 15.42 5.33 2.80
CA PHE A 166 16.43 5.17 1.76
C PHE A 166 16.94 6.52 1.22
N ASN A 167 18.26 6.71 1.19
CA ASN A 167 18.96 7.91 0.73
C ASN A 167 19.62 7.69 -0.65
N LEU A 168 19.40 8.64 -1.56
CA LEU A 168 19.94 8.63 -2.93
C LEU A 168 21.40 9.12 -3.03
N GLU A 169 21.94 9.81 -2.02
CA GLU A 169 23.31 10.35 -2.06
C GLU A 169 24.38 9.27 -1.87
N ASP A 170 24.09 8.26 -1.05
CA ASP A 170 25.02 7.19 -0.66
C ASP A 170 24.45 5.77 -0.82
N MET A 171 23.27 5.65 -1.45
CA MET A 171 22.59 4.40 -1.79
C MET A 171 22.39 3.48 -0.59
N SER A 172 21.91 4.05 0.52
CA SER A 172 21.78 3.36 1.80
C SER A 172 20.49 3.68 2.54
N TRP A 173 20.12 2.80 3.48
CA TRP A 173 19.07 3.08 4.46
C TRP A 173 19.68 3.75 5.70
N SER A 174 19.03 4.81 6.18
CA SER A 174 19.41 5.54 7.42
C SER A 174 18.38 5.27 8.51
N CYS A 175 18.47 4.11 9.17
CA CYS A 175 17.54 3.71 10.23
C CYS A 175 17.99 4.27 11.59
N GLY A 176 17.72 5.55 11.82
CA GLY A 176 18.14 6.30 13.02
C GLY A 176 19.49 7.00 12.84
N GLY A 177 19.85 7.86 13.81
CA GLY A 177 20.98 8.79 13.70
C GLY A 177 22.40 8.19 13.86
N GLY A 178 22.54 6.87 13.97
CA GLY A 178 23.81 6.18 14.19
C GLY A 178 24.42 5.61 12.90
N PRO A 179 25.75 5.61 12.73
CA PRO A 179 26.40 5.05 11.53
C PRO A 179 26.29 3.53 11.42
N ASP A 180 25.83 2.85 12.47
CA ASP A 180 25.81 1.39 12.59
C ASP A 180 24.61 0.77 11.86
N PHE A 181 23.44 1.40 11.91
CA PHE A 181 22.22 0.98 11.20
C PHE A 181 22.17 1.50 9.76
N LYS A 182 23.34 1.55 9.11
CA LYS A 182 23.51 1.92 7.71
C LYS A 182 23.79 0.69 6.86
N TYR A 183 22.94 0.45 5.87
CA TYR A 183 22.97 -0.74 5.01
C TYR A 183 23.24 -0.34 3.55
N CYS A 184 24.23 -0.97 2.91
CA CYS A 184 24.57 -0.79 1.50
C CYS A 184 24.58 -2.16 0.83
N ILE A 185 23.82 -2.34 -0.26
CA ILE A 185 23.65 -3.66 -0.90
C ILE A 185 23.79 -3.52 -2.43
N ASN A 186 24.72 -4.26 -3.04
CA ASN A 186 24.97 -4.22 -4.49
C ASN A 186 24.03 -5.19 -5.25
N ASP A 187 22.73 -4.92 -5.14
CA ASP A 187 21.65 -5.85 -5.48
C ASP A 187 20.54 -5.17 -6.32
N PRO A 188 19.82 -5.89 -7.21
CA PRO A 188 18.51 -5.49 -7.74
C PRO A 188 17.62 -4.64 -6.81
N LEU A 189 17.55 -4.95 -5.51
CA LEU A 189 16.81 -4.18 -4.51
C LEU A 189 17.20 -2.69 -4.49
N VAL A 190 18.49 -2.34 -4.56
CA VAL A 190 18.91 -0.93 -4.57
C VAL A 190 18.53 -0.25 -5.90
N LYS A 191 18.52 -0.97 -7.02
CA LYS A 191 17.98 -0.44 -8.29
C LYS A 191 16.48 -0.13 -8.17
N PHE A 192 15.74 -1.00 -7.49
CA PHE A 192 14.33 -0.76 -7.16
C PHE A 192 14.16 0.47 -6.26
N GLN A 193 14.89 0.56 -5.14
CA GLN A 193 14.81 1.70 -4.21
C GLN A 193 15.11 3.04 -4.90
N VAL A 194 16.18 3.09 -5.71
CA VAL A 194 16.53 4.27 -6.52
C VAL A 194 15.41 4.62 -7.51
N GLY A 195 14.81 3.62 -8.15
CA GLY A 195 13.70 3.80 -9.07
C GLY A 195 12.43 4.30 -8.40
N LEU A 196 12.12 3.82 -7.20
CA LEU A 196 10.95 4.20 -6.40
C LEU A 196 11.11 5.60 -5.80
N LYS A 197 12.26 5.90 -5.18
CA LYS A 197 12.52 7.22 -4.56
C LYS A 197 12.47 8.34 -5.61
N LYS A 198 12.93 8.07 -6.84
CA LYS A 198 12.86 8.98 -8.00
C LYS A 198 11.44 9.22 -8.55
N LEU A 199 10.42 8.51 -8.07
CA LEU A 199 9.03 8.88 -8.36
C LEU A 199 8.57 10.08 -7.52
N ASN A 200 9.28 10.43 -6.43
CA ASN A 200 8.93 11.50 -5.48
C ASN A 200 7.48 11.38 -4.99
N LEU A 201 7.08 10.17 -4.61
CA LEU A 201 5.72 9.88 -4.14
C LEU A 201 5.36 10.73 -2.93
N HIS A 202 4.12 11.20 -2.90
CA HIS A 202 3.49 11.72 -1.69
C HIS A 202 3.26 10.57 -0.68
N GLU A 203 3.01 10.87 0.59
CA GLU A 203 2.76 9.86 1.61
C GLU A 203 1.50 9.04 1.29
N GLU A 204 0.44 9.73 0.85
CA GLU A 204 -0.82 9.14 0.43
C GLU A 204 -0.64 8.17 -0.74
N GLU A 205 0.22 8.53 -1.71
CA GLU A 205 0.57 7.67 -2.85
C GLU A 205 1.38 6.45 -2.40
N HIS A 206 2.25 6.60 -1.40
CA HIS A 206 3.06 5.51 -0.85
C HIS A 206 2.22 4.50 -0.06
N VAL A 207 1.30 4.96 0.80
CA VAL A 207 0.42 4.06 1.57
C VAL A 207 -0.62 3.38 0.69
N LEU A 208 -1.15 4.05 -0.34
CA LEU A 208 -1.99 3.43 -1.35
C LEU A 208 -1.22 2.36 -2.15
N LEU A 209 0.04 2.62 -2.52
CA LEU A 209 0.87 1.62 -3.20
C LEU A 209 1.12 0.37 -2.34
N MET A 210 1.35 0.54 -1.03
CA MET A 210 1.44 -0.58 -0.08
C MET A 210 0.11 -1.32 0.05
N ALA A 211 -1.02 -0.62 0.11
CA ALA A 211 -2.34 -1.25 0.22
C ALA A 211 -2.71 -2.07 -1.04
N ILE A 212 -2.43 -1.55 -2.23
CA ILE A 212 -2.59 -2.27 -3.51
C ILE A 212 -1.63 -3.48 -3.58
N CYS A 213 -0.40 -3.34 -3.09
CA CYS A 213 0.58 -4.43 -3.02
C CYS A 213 0.14 -5.57 -2.08
N LEU A 214 -0.46 -5.22 -0.93
CA LEU A 214 -0.98 -6.16 0.07
C LEU A 214 -2.20 -6.91 -0.48
N LEU A 215 -3.19 -6.18 -1.02
CA LEU A 215 -4.45 -6.75 -1.53
C LEU A 215 -4.33 -7.24 -2.99
N SER A 216 -3.31 -8.02 -3.32
CA SER A 216 -3.28 -8.67 -4.64
C SER A 216 -4.11 -9.96 -4.64
N PRO A 217 -5.04 -10.18 -5.58
CA PRO A 217 -5.87 -11.39 -5.61
C PRO A 217 -5.10 -12.64 -6.05
N ASP A 218 -3.94 -12.49 -6.70
CA ASP A 218 -3.13 -13.59 -7.25
C ASP A 218 -2.15 -14.23 -6.26
N ARG A 219 -2.26 -13.93 -4.95
CA ARG A 219 -1.38 -14.51 -3.93
C ARG A 219 -1.71 -16.00 -3.66
N PRO A 220 -0.71 -16.89 -3.53
CA PRO A 220 -0.95 -18.29 -3.14
C PRO A 220 -1.69 -18.42 -1.81
N GLY A 221 -2.71 -19.28 -1.78
CA GLY A 221 -3.50 -19.56 -0.57
C GLY A 221 -4.77 -18.72 -0.40
N VAL A 222 -4.96 -17.67 -1.21
CA VAL A 222 -6.22 -16.92 -1.28
C VAL A 222 -7.38 -17.82 -1.74
N GLN A 223 -8.56 -17.58 -1.17
CA GLN A 223 -9.83 -18.25 -1.46
C GLN A 223 -10.80 -17.29 -2.19
N ASP A 224 -11.05 -16.08 -1.65
CA ASP A 224 -12.01 -15.12 -2.21
C ASP A 224 -11.32 -14.09 -3.12
N HIS A 225 -10.75 -14.58 -4.22
CA HIS A 225 -10.01 -13.78 -5.21
C HIS A 225 -10.82 -12.56 -5.69
N ALA A 226 -12.10 -12.74 -6.02
CA ALA A 226 -12.94 -11.69 -6.60
C ALA A 226 -13.22 -10.54 -5.61
N LYS A 227 -13.39 -10.83 -4.32
CA LYS A 227 -13.53 -9.81 -3.28
C LYS A 227 -12.25 -9.01 -3.07
N ILE A 228 -11.09 -9.66 -3.18
CA ILE A 228 -9.78 -8.99 -3.05
C ILE A 228 -9.50 -8.13 -4.29
N GLU A 229 -9.83 -8.61 -5.49
CA GLU A 229 -9.75 -7.87 -6.75
C GLU A 229 -10.57 -6.57 -6.70
N VAL A 230 -11.85 -6.64 -6.28
CA VAL A 230 -12.72 -5.45 -6.09
C VAL A 230 -12.13 -4.43 -5.10
N LEU A 231 -11.44 -4.88 -4.05
CA LEU A 231 -10.76 -3.99 -3.10
C LEU A 231 -9.48 -3.38 -3.70
N GLN A 232 -8.72 -4.16 -4.49
CA GLN A 232 -7.52 -3.69 -5.18
C GLN A 232 -7.85 -2.64 -6.25
N ASP A 233 -8.92 -2.86 -7.01
CA ASP A 233 -9.43 -1.91 -8.00
C ASP A 233 -9.92 -0.62 -7.33
N SER A 234 -10.69 -0.71 -6.24
CA SER A 234 -11.13 0.46 -5.48
C SER A 234 -9.95 1.33 -5.01
N LEU A 235 -8.90 0.72 -4.43
CA LEU A 235 -7.67 1.44 -4.06
C LEU A 235 -6.93 2.02 -5.27
N SER A 236 -6.96 1.31 -6.41
CA SER A 236 -6.35 1.75 -7.66
C SER A 236 -7.08 2.94 -8.30
N GLU A 237 -8.41 3.02 -8.15
CA GLU A 237 -9.20 4.20 -8.50
C GLU A 237 -8.91 5.38 -7.58
N VAL A 238 -8.84 5.14 -6.26
CA VAL A 238 -8.48 6.16 -5.24
C VAL A 238 -7.10 6.75 -5.55
N LEU A 239 -6.10 5.91 -5.87
CA LEU A 239 -4.75 6.35 -6.24
C LEU A 239 -4.73 7.17 -7.53
N GLN A 240 -5.42 6.69 -8.57
CA GLN A 240 -5.53 7.47 -9.82
C GLN A 240 -6.27 8.79 -9.62
N ALA A 241 -7.27 8.84 -8.73
CA ALA A 241 -7.94 10.07 -8.36
C ALA A 241 -6.99 11.02 -7.61
N TYR A 242 -6.24 10.54 -6.62
CA TYR A 242 -5.26 11.34 -5.89
C TYR A 242 -4.22 11.96 -6.83
N ILE A 243 -3.57 11.15 -7.67
CA ILE A 243 -2.54 11.61 -8.62
C ILE A 243 -3.08 12.71 -9.56
N ARG A 244 -4.32 12.56 -10.05
CA ARG A 244 -4.97 13.55 -10.93
C ARG A 244 -5.28 14.89 -10.25
N VAL A 245 -5.52 14.89 -8.94
CA VAL A 245 -5.88 16.09 -8.16
C VAL A 245 -4.63 16.76 -7.58
N ASN A 246 -3.72 15.97 -7.02
CA ASN A 246 -2.70 16.45 -6.08
C ASN A 246 -1.26 16.39 -6.61
N HIS A 247 -0.96 15.69 -7.71
CA HIS A 247 0.41 15.49 -8.20
C HIS A 247 0.66 16.17 -9.56
N PRO A 248 1.11 17.45 -9.60
CA PRO A 248 1.44 18.16 -10.83
C PRO A 248 2.43 17.40 -11.72
N GLY A 249 2.05 17.13 -12.97
CA GLY A 249 2.87 16.37 -13.91
C GLY A 249 2.78 14.84 -13.78
N GLY A 250 2.01 14.31 -12.80
CA GLY A 250 1.85 12.88 -12.52
C GLY A 250 1.16 12.02 -13.60
N ARG A 251 1.04 12.49 -14.85
CA ARG A 251 0.31 11.82 -15.95
C ARG A 251 0.74 10.36 -16.20
N LEU A 252 2.01 10.03 -15.96
CA LEU A 252 2.56 8.68 -16.09
C LEU A 252 2.94 8.05 -14.75
N LEU A 253 2.61 8.68 -13.62
CA LEU A 253 3.04 8.25 -12.30
C LEU A 253 2.38 6.93 -11.90
N TYR A 254 1.06 6.81 -12.05
CA TYR A 254 0.32 5.58 -11.76
C TYR A 254 0.91 4.36 -12.49
N ALA A 255 1.14 4.46 -13.81
CA ALA A 255 1.74 3.38 -14.59
C ALA A 255 3.16 3.00 -14.10
N ARG A 256 3.95 3.98 -13.65
CA ARG A 256 5.28 3.74 -13.04
C ARG A 256 5.18 3.09 -11.67
N MET A 257 4.14 3.39 -10.89
CA MET A 257 3.87 2.76 -9.59
C MET A 257 3.42 1.31 -9.75
N ILE A 258 2.53 1.02 -10.71
CA ILE A 258 2.16 -0.37 -11.04
C ILE A 258 3.36 -1.16 -11.58
N GLN A 259 4.24 -0.54 -12.38
CA GLN A 259 5.52 -1.17 -12.75
C GLN A 259 6.38 -1.50 -11.51
N LYS A 260 6.36 -0.68 -10.46
CA LYS A 260 7.06 -1.01 -9.20
C LYS A 260 6.45 -2.22 -8.49
N LEU A 261 5.15 -2.46 -8.61
CA LEU A 261 4.53 -3.69 -8.10
C LEU A 261 4.99 -4.92 -8.91
N ALA A 262 5.13 -4.80 -10.24
CA ALA A 262 5.71 -5.87 -11.06
C ALA A 262 7.18 -6.15 -10.69
N ASP A 263 8.00 -5.10 -10.53
CA ASP A 263 9.41 -5.23 -10.09
C ASP A 263 9.53 -5.96 -8.73
N LEU A 264 8.59 -5.71 -7.81
CA LEU A 264 8.55 -6.37 -6.49
C LEU A 264 8.30 -7.87 -6.57
N ARG A 265 7.53 -8.36 -7.55
CA ARG A 265 7.29 -9.81 -7.70
C ARG A 265 8.59 -10.55 -8.00
N SER A 266 9.45 -10.00 -8.87
CA SER A 266 10.78 -10.57 -9.15
C SER A 266 11.73 -10.48 -7.95
N LEU A 267 11.65 -9.42 -7.14
CA LEU A 267 12.42 -9.32 -5.89
C LEU A 267 11.95 -10.32 -4.83
N ASN A 268 10.64 -10.58 -4.74
CA ASN A 268 10.06 -11.58 -3.85
C ASN A 268 10.46 -13.01 -4.24
N GLU A 269 10.50 -13.32 -5.55
CA GLU A 269 10.97 -14.63 -6.03
C GLU A 269 12.45 -14.87 -5.68
N GLU A 270 13.33 -13.90 -5.97
CA GLU A 270 14.75 -14.01 -5.64
C GLU A 270 14.98 -14.05 -4.12
N HIS A 271 14.28 -13.22 -3.34
CA HIS A 271 14.28 -13.30 -1.88
C HIS A 271 13.85 -14.69 -1.39
N SER A 272 12.75 -15.24 -1.91
CA SER A 272 12.23 -16.56 -1.53
C SER A 272 13.22 -17.69 -1.84
N LYS A 273 13.95 -17.57 -2.95
CA LYS A 273 15.04 -18.48 -3.34
C LYS A 273 16.25 -18.37 -2.42
N GLN A 274 16.70 -17.15 -2.10
CA GLN A 274 17.81 -16.91 -1.16
C GLN A 274 17.47 -17.37 0.25
N TYR A 275 16.29 -16.98 0.76
CA TYR A 275 15.75 -17.41 2.05
C TYR A 275 15.73 -18.93 2.17
N ARG A 276 15.20 -19.64 1.17
CA ARG A 276 15.17 -21.11 1.14
C ARG A 276 16.58 -21.72 1.17
N SER A 277 17.54 -21.12 0.47
CA SER A 277 18.94 -21.59 0.47
C SER A 277 19.62 -21.40 1.82
N LEU A 278 19.24 -20.37 2.59
CA LEU A 278 19.76 -20.10 3.94
C LEU A 278 19.04 -20.94 4.99
N SER A 279 17.71 -21.09 4.90
CA SER A 279 16.90 -21.79 5.90
C SER A 279 17.18 -23.30 5.97
N PHE A 280 17.71 -23.89 4.90
CA PHE A 280 18.17 -25.29 4.88
C PHE A 280 19.46 -25.54 5.69
N GLN A 281 20.19 -24.50 6.10
CA GLN A 281 21.41 -24.62 6.91
C GLN A 281 21.06 -24.36 8.39
N PRO A 282 21.11 -25.37 9.28
CA PRO A 282 20.70 -25.22 10.68
C PRO A 282 21.38 -24.06 11.41
N GLU A 283 22.66 -23.86 11.16
CA GLU A 283 23.49 -22.78 11.68
C GLU A 283 22.99 -21.37 11.30
N HIS A 284 22.20 -21.24 10.23
CA HIS A 284 21.56 -19.99 9.81
C HIS A 284 20.09 -19.93 10.23
N SER A 285 19.32 -21.01 10.09
CA SER A 285 17.90 -21.01 10.48
C SER A 285 17.70 -20.84 12.00
N MET A 286 18.61 -21.37 12.83
CA MET A 286 18.63 -21.13 14.28
C MET A 286 18.92 -19.66 14.67
N GLN A 287 19.34 -18.81 13.74
CA GLN A 287 19.53 -17.37 13.99
C GLN A 287 18.26 -16.55 13.69
N LEU A 288 17.32 -17.11 12.92
CA LEU A 288 16.06 -16.46 12.55
C LEU A 288 15.09 -16.44 13.74
N THR A 289 14.13 -15.52 13.74
CA THR A 289 13.05 -15.49 14.74
C THR A 289 11.90 -16.41 14.32
N PRO A 290 11.09 -16.93 15.27
CA PRO A 290 9.94 -17.77 14.95
C PRO A 290 8.98 -17.13 13.94
N LEU A 291 8.73 -15.82 14.05
CA LEU A 291 7.87 -15.09 13.10
C LEU A 291 8.47 -15.03 11.68
N VAL A 292 9.79 -14.91 11.54
CA VAL A 292 10.46 -14.96 10.22
C VAL A 292 10.34 -16.36 9.60
N LEU A 293 10.47 -17.41 10.43
CA LEU A 293 10.26 -18.80 10.02
C LEU A 293 8.80 -19.06 9.61
N GLU A 294 7.82 -18.52 10.35
CA GLU A 294 6.40 -18.64 10.06
C GLU A 294 6.00 -17.89 8.77
N VAL A 295 6.44 -16.64 8.61
CA VAL A 295 6.01 -15.77 7.50
C VAL A 295 6.64 -16.18 6.16
N PHE A 296 7.94 -16.50 6.12
CA PHE A 296 8.63 -16.89 4.88
C PHE A 296 8.81 -18.41 4.73
N GLY A 297 8.48 -19.21 5.73
CA GLY A 297 8.47 -20.67 5.65
C GLY A 297 7.37 -21.19 4.73
N SER A 298 7.68 -22.28 4.01
CA SER A 298 6.77 -22.95 3.07
C SER A 298 5.65 -23.77 3.75
N GLU A 299 5.50 -23.67 5.06
CA GLU A 299 4.37 -24.26 5.78
C GLU A 299 3.10 -23.44 5.52
N VAL A 300 2.15 -24.06 4.83
CA VAL A 300 0.83 -23.50 4.51
C VAL A 300 -0.21 -24.41 5.18
N SER A 301 -1.03 -23.84 6.05
CA SER A 301 -2.14 -24.50 6.76
C SER A 301 -3.46 -24.35 6.02
#